data_AF-A0A8E2DM18-F1
#
_entry.id   AF-A0A8E2DM18-F1
#
_cell.length_a   1.000
_cell.length_b   1.000
_cell.length_c   1.000
_cell.angle_alpha   90.00
_cell.angle_beta   90.00
_cell.angle_gamma   90.00
#
_symmetry.space_group_name_H-M   'P 1'
#
loop_
_entity.id
_entity.type
_entity.pdbx_description
1 polymer ?
#
loop_
_entity_poly.entity_id
_entity_poly.type
_entity_poly.pdbx_seq_one_letter_code
_entity_poly.pdbx_strand_id
1 'polypeptide(L)'
;MVEAEWEEEVSSHTDNPTQPGHGYRRAKASTIHGWVTKLRGTLIGNERARQRGIREMQVASAVRQYHRERKARKRKQRRRGGFFSLFSSSQHKSRSRRDRDRGTTPVVHRDYGHHKRSNAPCLHFPHRARPHHHGHGTRLQGQIMGNREMVLTGRAMNDAARRERDKERRRRRRRQRHEAEAVRADGPAHRWNWRE
;
A
#
# COMPACT_ATOMS: atom_id res chain seq x y z
N MET A 1 53.42 17.31 24.37
CA MET A 1 52.67 16.32 25.14
C MET A 1 51.48 17.05 25.73
N VAL A 2 50.30 16.85 25.15
CA VAL A 2 49.03 17.42 25.63
C VAL A 2 48.14 16.21 25.87
N GLU A 3 47.91 15.90 27.14
CA GLU A 3 47.03 14.83 27.59
C GLU A 3 45.59 15.27 27.30
N ALA A 4 45.00 14.66 26.28
CA ALA A 4 43.59 14.81 25.96
C ALA A 4 42.79 13.86 26.85
N GLU A 5 42.51 14.30 28.08
CA GLU A 5 41.46 13.73 28.93
C GLU A 5 40.11 14.00 28.27
N TRP A 6 39.68 13.07 27.41
CA TRP A 6 38.28 12.97 27.04
C TRP A 6 37.56 12.29 28.18
N GLU A 7 36.95 13.08 29.06
CA GLU A 7 35.99 12.59 30.04
C GLU A 7 34.89 11.81 29.30
N GLU A 8 34.93 10.48 29.47
CA GLU A 8 33.83 9.59 29.13
C GLU A 8 32.64 9.93 30.04
N GLU A 9 31.85 10.94 29.66
CA GLU A 9 30.46 11.01 30.09
C GLU A 9 29.72 9.80 29.49
N VAL A 10 29.84 8.67 30.18
CA VAL A 10 28.98 7.50 30.04
C VAL A 10 27.58 7.98 30.40
N SER A 11 26.87 8.49 29.39
CA SER A 11 25.45 8.76 29.46
C SER A 11 24.75 7.41 29.64
N SER A 12 24.62 7.01 30.91
CA SER A 12 23.82 5.89 31.36
C SER A 12 22.36 6.25 31.18
N HIS A 13 21.92 6.26 29.91
CA HIS A 13 20.51 6.27 29.54
C HIS A 13 19.94 4.89 29.88
N THR A 14 19.65 4.69 31.15
CA THR A 14 18.97 3.51 31.66
C THR A 14 17.55 3.53 31.12
N ASP A 15 17.29 2.64 30.16
CA ASP A 15 15.96 2.24 29.72
C ASP A 15 15.24 1.64 30.94
N ASN A 16 14.59 2.47 31.75
CA ASN A 16 13.80 2.08 32.91
C ASN A 16 12.37 1.75 32.43
N PRO A 17 11.95 0.48 32.32
CA PRO A 17 10.69 0.12 31.69
C PRO A 17 9.54 0.07 32.71
N THR A 18 9.47 1.05 33.62
CA THR A 18 8.51 0.99 34.73
C THR A 18 7.91 2.34 35.08
N GLN A 19 7.19 2.97 34.15
CA GLN A 19 6.13 3.92 34.52
C GLN A 19 4.90 3.75 33.62
N PRO A 20 3.79 3.21 34.17
CA PRO A 20 2.49 3.20 33.51
C PRO A 20 1.84 4.58 33.71
N GLY A 21 2.30 5.57 32.95
CA GLY A 21 1.76 6.93 33.03
C GLY A 21 2.03 7.67 31.72
N HIS A 22 0.98 8.22 31.12
CA HIS A 22 0.96 8.94 29.85
C HIS A 22 1.13 8.10 28.57
N GLY A 23 0.06 8.11 27.75
CA GLY A 23 -0.03 7.40 26.48
C GLY A 23 0.88 7.95 25.38
N TYR A 24 2.19 7.80 25.54
CA TYR A 24 3.14 7.89 24.44
C TYR A 24 2.73 6.85 23.40
N ARG A 25 2.25 7.34 22.25
CA ARG A 25 1.95 6.51 21.09
C ARG A 25 3.24 5.82 20.69
N ARG A 26 3.43 4.58 21.17
CA ARG A 26 4.59 3.74 20.84
C ARG A 26 4.79 3.82 19.33
N ALA A 27 5.97 4.24 18.91
CA ALA A 27 6.29 4.40 17.50
C ALA A 27 5.93 3.10 16.77
N LYS A 28 5.15 3.21 15.68
CA LYS A 28 4.68 2.04 14.95
C LYS A 28 5.89 1.30 14.39
N ALA A 29 6.03 0.02 14.74
CA ALA A 29 7.11 -0.81 14.22
C ALA A 29 7.10 -0.79 12.69
N SER A 30 8.17 -0.26 12.09
CA SER A 30 8.33 -0.11 10.65
C SER A 30 9.37 -1.10 10.14
N THR A 31 8.99 -1.93 9.18
CA THR A 31 9.91 -2.88 8.53
C THR A 31 11.04 -2.16 7.80
N ILE A 32 10.76 -0.97 7.24
CA ILE A 32 11.76 -0.16 6.54
C ILE A 32 12.76 0.40 7.54
N HIS A 33 12.29 0.92 8.68
CA HIS A 33 13.18 1.43 9.73
C HIS A 33 14.10 0.33 10.25
N GLY A 34 13.54 -0.83 10.61
CA GLY A 34 14.33 -1.96 11.09
C GLY A 34 15.36 -2.47 10.07
N TRP A 35 15.04 -2.45 8.77
CA TRP A 35 15.99 -2.81 7.71
C TRP A 35 17.13 -1.80 7.57
N VAL A 36 16.82 -0.50 7.57
CA VAL A 36 17.83 0.59 7.52
C VAL A 36 18.73 0.54 8.75
N THR A 37 18.16 0.40 9.94
CA THR A 37 18.91 0.28 11.20
C THR A 37 19.80 -0.96 11.20
N LYS A 38 19.32 -2.09 10.67
CA LYS A 38 20.12 -3.31 10.49
C LYS A 38 21.32 -3.07 9.58
N LEU A 39 21.11 -2.45 8.42
CA LEU A 39 22.19 -2.14 7.47
C LEU A 39 23.20 -1.19 8.08
N ARG A 40 22.76 -0.12 8.74
CA ARG A 40 23.64 0.84 9.42
C ARG A 40 24.50 0.16 10.49
N GLY A 41 23.89 -0.71 11.30
CA GLY A 41 24.62 -1.51 12.29
C GLY A 41 25.67 -2.43 11.64
N THR A 42 25.34 -3.03 10.49
CA THR A 42 26.26 -3.91 9.76
C THR A 42 27.43 -3.13 9.15
N LEU A 43 27.17 -1.97 8.54
CA LEU A 43 28.21 -1.13 7.93
C LEU A 43 29.18 -0.52 8.93
N ILE A 44 28.68 -0.17 10.13
CA ILE A 44 29.48 0.43 11.21
C ILE A 44 30.12 -0.65 12.12
N GLY A 45 29.73 -1.91 12.00
CA GLY A 45 30.14 -2.97 12.92
C GLY A 45 29.47 -2.90 14.30
N ASN A 46 28.37 -2.14 14.43
CA ASN A 46 27.61 -2.01 15.67
C ASN A 46 26.51 -3.08 15.76
N GLU A 47 26.81 -4.18 16.46
CA GLU A 47 25.88 -5.32 16.59
C GLU A 47 24.60 -4.97 17.36
N ARG A 48 24.67 -4.06 18.35
CA ARG A 48 23.46 -3.62 19.09
C ARG A 48 22.46 -2.95 18.15
N ALA A 49 22.91 -2.06 17.27
CA ALA A 49 22.06 -1.44 16.26
C ALA A 49 21.50 -2.48 15.29
N ARG A 50 22.31 -3.44 14.86
CA ARG A 50 21.88 -4.53 13.97
C ARG A 50 20.74 -5.35 14.59
N GLN A 51 20.90 -5.77 15.84
CA GLN A 51 19.89 -6.53 16.57
C GLN A 51 18.61 -5.74 16.81
N ARG A 52 18.70 -4.45 17.13
CA ARG A 52 17.53 -3.56 17.24
C ARG A 52 16.71 -3.56 15.95
N GLY A 53 17.37 -3.41 14.80
CA GLY A 53 16.70 -3.46 13.50
C GLY A 53 16.00 -4.81 13.23
N ILE A 54 16.62 -5.92 13.62
CA ILE A 54 16.02 -7.26 13.49
C ILE A 54 14.77 -7.39 14.38
N ARG A 55 14.85 -6.97 15.65
CA ARG A 55 13.72 -7.00 16.58
C ARG A 55 12.54 -6.16 16.05
N GLU A 56 12.80 -4.97 15.53
CA GLU A 56 11.76 -4.14 14.92
C GLU A 56 11.06 -4.81 13.73
N MET A 57 11.82 -5.51 12.86
CA MET A 57 11.24 -6.27 11.75
C MET A 57 10.40 -7.44 12.24
N GLN A 58 10.82 -8.16 13.29
CA GLN A 58 10.05 -9.25 13.89
C GLN A 58 8.73 -8.74 14.48
N VAL A 59 8.77 -7.64 15.24
CA VAL A 59 7.56 -7.00 15.79
C VAL A 59 6.62 -6.57 14.67
N ALA A 60 7.14 -5.93 13.61
CA ALA A 60 6.34 -5.53 12.46
C ALA A 60 5.71 -6.73 11.74
N SER A 61 6.43 -7.85 11.62
CA SER A 61 5.92 -9.10 11.04
C SER A 61 4.77 -9.68 11.88
N ALA A 62 4.96 -9.79 13.20
CA ALA A 62 3.95 -10.27 14.14
C ALA A 62 2.66 -9.42 14.07
N VAL A 63 2.79 -8.09 14.01
CA VAL A 63 1.64 -7.18 13.85
C VAL A 63 0.90 -7.43 12.53
N ARG A 64 1.62 -7.63 11.42
CA ARG A 64 1.00 -7.96 10.12
C ARG A 64 0.27 -9.30 10.15
N GLN A 65 0.87 -10.30 10.80
CA GLN A 65 0.26 -11.62 10.97
C GLN A 65 -1.02 -11.52 11.79
N TYR A 66 -0.98 -10.85 12.94
CA TYR A 66 -2.16 -10.57 13.76
C TYR A 66 -3.29 -9.90 12.96
N HIS A 67 -2.97 -8.88 12.16
CA HIS A 67 -3.97 -8.24 11.31
C HIS A 67 -4.51 -9.15 10.21
N ARG A 68 -3.67 -10.02 9.64
CA ARG A 68 -4.08 -11.01 8.62
C ARG A 68 -5.05 -12.02 9.22
N GLU A 69 -4.73 -12.58 10.38
CA GLU A 69 -5.58 -13.54 11.10
C GLU A 69 -6.90 -12.91 11.54
N ARG A 70 -6.85 -11.68 12.09
CA ARG A 70 -8.07 -10.94 12.46
C ARG A 70 -8.97 -10.68 11.25
N LYS A 71 -8.39 -10.32 10.09
CA LYS A 71 -9.15 -10.17 8.84
C LYS A 71 -9.73 -11.50 8.34
N ALA A 72 -8.97 -12.60 8.44
CA ALA A 72 -9.43 -13.93 8.08
C ALA A 72 -10.59 -14.41 8.98
N ARG A 73 -10.51 -14.20 10.30
CA ARG A 73 -11.60 -14.47 11.25
C ARG A 73 -12.85 -13.68 10.92
N LYS A 74 -12.73 -12.37 10.65
CA LYS A 74 -13.87 -11.54 10.21
C LYS A 74 -14.50 -12.06 8.92
N ARG A 75 -13.71 -12.50 7.93
CA ARG A 75 -14.23 -13.11 6.70
C ARG A 75 -14.97 -14.42 6.96
N LYS A 76 -14.45 -15.29 7.84
CA LYS A 76 -15.12 -16.53 8.25
C LYS A 76 -16.44 -16.26 8.97
N GLN A 77 -16.47 -15.26 9.87
CA GLN A 77 -17.69 -14.87 10.57
C GLN A 77 -18.77 -14.34 9.61
N ARG A 78 -18.39 -13.51 8.63
CA ARG A 78 -19.32 -13.06 7.57
C ARG A 78 -19.81 -14.19 6.66
N ARG A 79 -19.09 -15.32 6.58
CA ARG A 79 -19.51 -16.51 5.83
C ARG A 79 -20.42 -17.45 6.65
N ARG A 80 -20.39 -17.38 7.98
CA ARG A 80 -21.27 -18.16 8.87
C ARG A 80 -22.60 -17.45 9.18
N GLY A 81 -22.67 -16.14 9.01
CA GLY A 81 -23.90 -15.37 9.16
C GLY A 81 -24.64 -15.15 7.84
N GLY A 82 -25.57 -16.05 7.53
CA GLY A 82 -26.79 -15.73 6.78
C GLY A 82 -26.70 -15.70 5.25
N PHE A 83 -27.37 -16.66 4.63
CA PHE A 83 -27.84 -16.61 3.23
C PHE A 83 -28.92 -15.51 2.97
N PHE A 84 -29.00 -14.47 3.83
CA PHE A 84 -30.04 -13.42 3.78
C PHE A 84 -29.46 -11.99 3.76
N SER A 85 -28.34 -11.73 3.07
CA SER A 85 -27.82 -10.34 2.93
C SER A 85 -27.97 -9.75 1.52
N LEU A 86 -28.80 -10.33 0.65
CA LEU A 86 -29.07 -9.78 -0.68
C LEU A 86 -30.17 -8.68 -0.67
N PHE A 87 -30.76 -8.37 0.49
CA PHE A 87 -31.77 -7.32 0.65
C PHE A 87 -31.42 -6.26 1.71
N SER A 88 -30.14 -5.99 2.02
CA SER A 88 -29.82 -4.73 2.72
C SER A 88 -29.79 -3.60 1.70
N SER A 89 -30.99 -3.22 1.27
CA SER A 89 -31.26 -2.01 0.52
C SER A 89 -30.65 -0.81 1.22
N SER A 90 -30.17 0.10 0.39
CA SER A 90 -29.77 1.45 0.74
C SER A 90 -30.76 2.10 1.71
N GLN A 91 -30.37 2.21 2.99
CA GLN A 91 -30.89 3.27 3.85
C GLN A 91 -29.76 4.29 4.04
N HIS A 92 -29.84 5.33 3.23
CA HIS A 92 -29.19 6.61 3.47
C HIS A 92 -29.51 7.08 4.89
N LYS A 93 -28.57 6.91 5.82
CA LYS A 93 -28.65 7.56 7.13
C LYS A 93 -27.91 8.90 7.07
N SER A 94 -28.53 9.84 6.37
CA SER A 94 -28.28 11.28 6.48
C SER A 94 -28.73 11.75 7.87
N ARG A 95 -27.88 11.67 8.88
CA ARG A 95 -28.10 12.33 10.18
C ARG A 95 -26.81 12.38 11.01
N SER A 96 -26.09 13.49 10.92
CA SER A 96 -25.58 14.17 12.11
C SER A 96 -25.18 15.60 11.74
N ARG A 97 -26.18 16.49 11.74
CA ARG A 97 -25.97 17.88 12.11
C ARG A 97 -25.68 17.87 13.62
N ARG A 98 -24.49 18.29 14.02
CA ARG A 98 -24.27 18.97 15.30
C ARG A 98 -23.26 20.07 15.10
N ASP A 99 -23.79 21.28 15.07
CA ASP A 99 -23.16 22.48 15.59
C ASP A 99 -22.51 22.19 16.95
N ARG A 100 -21.26 22.63 17.13
CA ARG A 100 -20.95 23.73 18.05
C ARG A 100 -19.45 23.99 18.09
N ASP A 101 -19.15 25.22 17.74
CA ASP A 101 -18.09 26.07 18.30
C ASP A 101 -17.49 25.57 19.61
N ARG A 102 -16.15 25.51 19.64
CA ARG A 102 -15.32 26.26 20.61
C ARG A 102 -13.86 26.20 20.16
N GLY A 103 -13.23 27.37 20.23
CA GLY A 103 -11.94 27.64 19.62
C GLY A 103 -10.83 26.74 20.16
N THR A 104 -9.95 26.36 19.26
CA THR A 104 -8.58 25.99 19.59
C THR A 104 -7.76 26.29 18.35
N THR A 105 -6.68 27.02 18.59
CA THR A 105 -5.67 27.50 17.65
C THR A 105 -5.34 26.49 16.54
N PRO A 106 -5.26 26.91 15.26
CA PRO A 106 -4.88 26.01 14.18
C PRO A 106 -3.38 25.69 14.29
N VAL A 107 -3.05 24.62 15.02
CA VAL A 107 -1.76 23.94 14.86
C VAL A 107 -1.78 23.30 13.48
N VAL A 108 -0.82 23.71 12.64
CA VAL A 108 -0.61 23.20 11.29
C VAL A 108 -0.23 21.71 11.36
N HIS A 109 -1.24 20.86 11.44
CA HIS A 109 -1.07 19.41 11.38
C HIS A 109 -0.92 19.04 9.90
N ARG A 110 0.32 18.72 9.48
CA ARG A 110 0.63 18.13 8.18
C ARG A 110 0.08 16.69 8.14
N ASP A 111 -1.23 16.57 7.99
CA ASP A 111 -1.90 15.30 7.79
C ASP A 111 -1.71 14.83 6.35
N TYR A 112 -0.73 13.94 6.15
CA TYR A 112 -0.72 13.00 5.05
C TYR A 112 -1.86 12.00 5.25
N GLY A 113 -3.08 12.39 4.88
CA GLY A 113 -4.24 11.55 5.10
C GLY A 113 -5.45 11.98 4.30
N HIS A 114 -5.89 11.06 3.44
CA HIS A 114 -7.21 11.05 2.79
C HIS A 114 -7.46 12.12 1.74
N HIS A 115 -7.10 11.78 0.50
CA HIS A 115 -7.83 12.26 -0.67
C HIS A 115 -9.32 11.90 -0.51
N LYS A 116 -10.09 12.83 0.05
CA LYS A 116 -11.50 12.99 -0.33
C LYS A 116 -11.47 13.07 -1.85
N ARG A 117 -12.15 12.14 -2.50
CA ARG A 117 -12.45 12.23 -3.93
C ARG A 117 -13.29 13.49 -4.09
N SER A 118 -12.62 14.60 -4.33
CA SER A 118 -13.25 15.78 -4.90
C SER A 118 -13.96 15.32 -6.16
N ASN A 119 -15.09 15.98 -6.38
CA ASN A 119 -15.96 15.84 -7.53
C ASN A 119 -15.23 16.36 -8.79
N ALA A 120 -14.06 15.82 -9.10
CA ALA A 120 -13.43 16.03 -10.39
C ALA A 120 -14.38 15.42 -11.42
N PRO A 121 -14.75 16.14 -12.49
CA PRO A 121 -15.50 15.55 -13.58
C PRO A 121 -14.72 14.32 -14.00
N CYS A 122 -15.35 13.16 -13.84
CA CYS A 122 -14.79 11.92 -14.31
C CYS A 122 -14.47 12.14 -15.79
N LEU A 123 -13.18 12.28 -16.12
CA LEU A 123 -12.69 12.26 -17.49
C LEU A 123 -13.23 10.96 -18.08
N HIS A 124 -14.35 11.07 -18.77
CA HIS A 124 -15.04 9.98 -19.42
C HIS A 124 -14.16 9.59 -20.57
N PHE A 125 -13.22 8.67 -20.35
CA PHE A 125 -12.43 8.09 -21.43
C PHE A 125 -13.39 7.28 -22.31
N PRO A 126 -13.84 7.79 -23.48
CA PRO A 126 -14.87 7.14 -24.29
C PRO A 126 -14.35 5.89 -25.01
N HIS A 127 -13.09 5.50 -24.76
CA HIS A 127 -12.40 4.41 -25.42
C HIS A 127 -11.83 3.37 -24.44
N ARG A 128 -12.35 3.27 -23.20
CA ARG A 128 -12.08 2.07 -22.41
C ARG A 128 -12.77 0.91 -23.11
N ALA A 129 -12.05 0.27 -24.03
CA ALA A 129 -12.39 -0.98 -24.66
C ALA A 129 -13.07 -1.85 -23.60
N ARG A 130 -14.31 -2.24 -23.88
CA ARG A 130 -15.13 -3.03 -22.96
C ARG A 130 -14.23 -4.13 -22.41
N PRO A 131 -14.08 -4.25 -21.08
CA PRO A 131 -13.16 -5.22 -20.51
C PRO A 131 -13.53 -6.60 -21.08
N HIS A 132 -12.60 -7.21 -21.82
CA HIS A 132 -12.82 -8.49 -22.48
C HIS A 132 -13.37 -9.47 -21.43
N HIS A 133 -14.56 -10.02 -21.70
CA HIS A 133 -15.26 -10.91 -20.77
C HIS A 133 -14.31 -12.02 -20.31
N HIS A 134 -13.87 -11.92 -19.06
CA HIS A 134 -12.97 -12.91 -18.49
C HIS A 134 -13.77 -14.20 -18.29
N GLY A 135 -13.30 -15.32 -18.86
CA GLY A 135 -13.96 -16.64 -18.78
C GLY A 135 -14.12 -17.20 -17.36
N HIS A 136 -13.83 -16.40 -16.34
CA HIS A 136 -14.07 -16.72 -14.94
C HIS A 136 -15.55 -17.04 -14.66
N GLY A 137 -16.48 -16.25 -15.20
CA GLY A 137 -17.93 -16.48 -15.02
C GLY A 137 -18.36 -17.82 -15.62
N THR A 138 -18.02 -18.05 -16.90
CA THR A 138 -18.29 -19.30 -17.63
C THR A 138 -17.69 -20.52 -16.92
N ARG A 139 -16.45 -20.40 -16.43
CA ARG A 139 -15.79 -21.48 -15.71
C ARG A 139 -16.50 -21.80 -14.39
N LEU A 140 -16.86 -20.77 -13.61
CA LEU A 140 -17.51 -20.95 -12.31
C LEU A 140 -18.90 -21.56 -12.50
N GLN A 141 -19.65 -21.10 -13.50
CA GLN A 141 -20.94 -21.67 -13.86
C GLN A 141 -20.82 -23.15 -14.24
N GLY A 142 -19.81 -23.51 -15.04
CA GLY A 142 -19.49 -24.90 -15.35
C GLY A 142 -19.23 -25.77 -14.12
N GLN A 143 -18.53 -25.23 -13.12
CA GLN A 143 -18.28 -25.96 -11.87
C GLN A 143 -19.55 -26.16 -11.03
N ILE A 144 -20.43 -25.15 -10.97
CA ILE A 144 -21.69 -25.23 -10.23
C ILE A 144 -22.64 -26.24 -10.87
N MET A 145 -22.72 -26.24 -12.21
CA MET A 145 -23.61 -27.11 -12.97
C MET A 145 -23.02 -28.49 -13.26
N GLY A 146 -21.79 -28.79 -12.82
CA GLY A 146 -21.10 -30.03 -13.16
C GLY A 146 -20.76 -30.20 -14.66
N ASN A 147 -20.89 -29.14 -15.47
CA ASN A 147 -20.67 -29.18 -16.90
C ASN A 147 -19.18 -28.95 -17.23
N ARG A 148 -18.50 -30.03 -17.64
CA ARG A 148 -17.07 -30.04 -17.94
C ARG A 148 -16.71 -29.19 -19.17
N GLU A 149 -17.58 -29.12 -20.18
CA GLU A 149 -17.34 -28.32 -21.38
C GLU A 149 -17.28 -26.83 -21.05
N MET A 150 -18.23 -26.32 -20.25
CA MET A 150 -18.20 -24.91 -19.81
C MET A 150 -16.95 -24.58 -19.00
N VAL A 151 -16.44 -25.52 -18.21
CA VAL A 151 -15.17 -25.34 -17.48
C VAL A 151 -14.00 -25.23 -18.46
N LEU A 152 -13.95 -26.06 -19.50
CA LEU A 152 -12.91 -26.01 -20.53
C LEU A 152 -12.98 -24.71 -21.34
N THR A 153 -14.18 -24.31 -21.77
CA THR A 153 -14.41 -23.04 -22.48
C THR A 153 -13.97 -21.85 -21.63
N GLY A 154 -14.34 -21.82 -20.35
CA GLY A 154 -13.91 -20.77 -19.43
C GLY A 154 -12.39 -20.73 -19.20
N ARG A 155 -11.70 -21.88 -19.24
CA ARG A 155 -10.23 -21.94 -19.20
C ARG A 155 -9.62 -21.37 -20.49
N ALA A 156 -10.08 -21.82 -21.65
CA ALA A 156 -9.61 -21.33 -22.95
C ALA A 156 -9.77 -19.81 -23.09
N MET A 157 -10.91 -19.26 -22.66
CA MET A 157 -11.14 -17.81 -22.62
C MET A 157 -10.15 -17.07 -21.71
N ASN A 158 -9.82 -17.62 -20.54
CA ASN A 158 -8.85 -17.00 -19.63
C ASN A 158 -7.43 -17.01 -20.22
N ASP A 159 -7.05 -18.09 -20.91
CA ASP A 159 -5.75 -18.21 -21.57
C ASP A 159 -5.64 -17.25 -22.76
N ALA A 160 -6.70 -17.14 -23.57
CA ALA A 160 -6.77 -16.15 -24.64
C ALA A 160 -6.64 -14.71 -24.10
N ALA A 161 -7.40 -14.36 -23.07
CA ALA A 161 -7.32 -13.05 -22.42
C ALA A 161 -5.96 -12.78 -21.76
N ARG A 162 -5.26 -13.80 -21.29
CA ARG A 162 -3.88 -13.66 -20.79
C ARG A 162 -2.92 -13.35 -21.93
N ARG A 163 -2.97 -14.12 -23.02
CA ARG A 163 -2.14 -13.90 -24.23
C ARG A 163 -2.37 -12.51 -24.82
N GLU A 164 -3.60 -12.04 -24.87
CA GLU A 164 -3.94 -10.71 -25.34
C GLU A 164 -3.35 -9.60 -24.46
N ARG A 165 -3.47 -9.72 -23.13
CA ARG A 165 -2.83 -8.77 -22.19
C ARG A 165 -1.31 -8.74 -22.33
N ASP A 166 -0.69 -9.89 -22.61
CA ASP A 166 0.76 -9.94 -22.85
C ASP A 166 1.15 -9.30 -24.18
N LYS A 167 0.36 -9.49 -25.24
CA LYS A 167 0.54 -8.78 -26.51
C LYS A 167 0.40 -7.27 -26.31
N GLU A 168 -0.61 -6.81 -25.58
CA GLU A 168 -0.82 -5.39 -25.28
C GLU A 168 0.31 -4.80 -24.45
N ARG A 169 0.79 -5.52 -23.42
CA ARG A 169 1.99 -5.13 -22.66
C ARG A 169 3.21 -4.96 -23.56
N ARG A 170 3.42 -5.87 -24.52
CA ARG A 170 4.51 -5.77 -25.50
C ARG A 170 4.35 -4.55 -26.41
N ARG A 171 3.13 -4.27 -26.89
CA ARG A 171 2.83 -3.06 -27.70
C ARG A 171 3.15 -1.78 -26.93
N ARG A 172 2.71 -1.67 -25.67
CA ARG A 172 3.00 -0.52 -24.82
C ARG A 172 4.49 -0.33 -24.58
N ARG A 173 5.22 -1.41 -24.32
CA ARG A 173 6.70 -1.34 -24.19
C ARG A 173 7.38 -0.85 -25.47
N ARG A 174 6.91 -1.30 -26.65
CA ARG A 174 7.44 -0.81 -27.94
C ARG A 174 7.14 0.68 -28.12
N ARG A 175 5.91 1.12 -27.84
CA ARG A 175 5.53 2.54 -27.88
C ARG A 175 6.39 3.37 -26.95
N GLN A 176 6.54 2.96 -25.69
CA GLN A 176 7.39 3.65 -24.72
C GLN A 176 8.86 3.74 -25.16
N ARG A 177 9.40 2.71 -25.83
CA ARG A 177 10.75 2.77 -26.39
C ARG A 177 10.84 3.81 -27.51
N HIS A 178 9.90 3.78 -28.44
CA HIS A 178 9.85 4.74 -29.54
C HIS A 178 9.64 6.18 -29.04
N GLU A 179 8.77 6.38 -28.05
CA GLU A 179 8.57 7.68 -27.40
C GLU A 179 9.85 8.14 -26.69
N ALA A 180 10.53 7.25 -25.96
CA ALA A 180 11.80 7.58 -25.31
C ALA A 180 12.92 7.90 -26.33
N GLU A 181 12.95 7.19 -27.47
CA GLU A 181 13.87 7.47 -28.58
C GLU A 181 13.57 8.83 -29.22
N ALA A 182 12.29 9.17 -29.45
CA ALA A 182 11.88 10.48 -29.94
C ALA A 182 12.29 11.59 -28.96
N VAL A 183 11.99 11.45 -27.66
CA VAL A 183 12.41 12.40 -26.62
C VAL A 183 13.93 12.56 -26.58
N ARG A 184 14.69 11.47 -26.79
CA ARG A 184 16.15 11.51 -26.84
C ARG A 184 16.68 12.22 -28.10
N ALA A 185 16.01 12.06 -29.24
CA ALA A 185 16.32 12.76 -30.47
C ALA A 185 16.03 14.27 -30.37
N ASP A 186 14.93 14.64 -29.72
CA ASP A 186 14.51 16.04 -29.53
C ASP A 186 15.28 16.76 -28.41
N GLY A 187 15.82 16.01 -27.46
CA GLY A 187 16.50 16.50 -26.25
C GLY A 187 17.67 17.50 -26.43
N PRO A 188 18.49 17.46 -27.49
CA PRO A 188 19.57 18.43 -27.66
C PRO A 188 19.07 19.80 -28.16
N ALA A 189 17.96 19.83 -28.92
CA ALA A 189 17.49 21.05 -29.59
C ALA A 189 16.80 22.05 -28.65
N HIS A 190 16.28 21.60 -27.51
CA HIS A 190 15.51 22.45 -26.59
C HIS A 190 16.27 22.86 -25.31
N ARG A 191 17.58 22.57 -25.21
CA ARG A 191 18.37 22.78 -23.98
C ARG A 191 18.97 24.20 -23.83
N TRP A 192 18.76 25.11 -24.77
CA TRP A 192 19.55 26.35 -24.87
C TRP A 192 18.75 27.63 -25.16
N ASN A 193 17.68 27.95 -24.41
CA ASN A 193 17.18 29.33 -24.42
C ASN A 193 16.49 29.76 -23.11
N TRP A 194 17.27 29.86 -22.03
CA TRP A 194 16.83 30.41 -20.73
C TRP A 194 17.63 31.67 -20.33
N ARG A 195 18.27 32.34 -21.29
CA ARG A 195 18.98 33.61 -21.06
C ARG A 195 18.48 34.66 -22.04
N GLU A 196 17.33 35.24 -21.72
CA GLU A 196 16.92 36.59 -22.16
C GLU A 196 16.36 37.33 -20.95
#